data_AF-A0A661BQ97-F1
#
_entry.id   AF-A0A661BQ97-F1
#
_cell.length_a   1.000
_cell.length_b   1.000
_cell.length_c   1.000
_cell.angle_alpha   90.00
_cell.angle_beta   90.00
_cell.angle_gamma   90.00
#
_symmetry.space_group_name_H-M   'P 1'
#
loop_
_entity.id
_entity.type
_entity.pdbx_description
1 polymer ?
#
loop_
_entity_poly.entity_id
_entity_poly.type
_entity_poly.pdbx_seq_one_letter_code
_entity_poly.pdbx_strand_id
1 'polypeptide(L)'
;KESEHYFFKLPDFEDMLRDWTHAGHLQKEVANKLNEWFETGLQEWDISRDDPYFGFEIPDAPGKYFYVWLDAPIGYLASLKYLCNQKDLDFNSFIQADSNIEMHHFIGKDIVYFHALFWPAMLKGSGLRTPSSIHAHGFLTVNGEKMSKSRGTFIKARTYLQHLDPEYLRYYFAAKLGNGVDDIDLNMEDFLQRVNSDLVGKVVNIASRCSGFIKKRFSGKLASEIHEPELFAEFVSAGDNIASAYAAKEYAKAMREIMLLADKANQYIDDNKPWVVAKQENSDDELQAICTMGLNLFRLLIIYLKPVLPVMAEKTEQFLNVEAFNWNDSQTSLLAHEINKFKPLMTRVEQEHIDAMIEESKEDLSSATSAAEDSAPTSGPLHDDPIADVISIDDFAKVDLRIAKIIKAAHVEGADKLLQLTLDIGGETRNVFAGIKSAYAPEDLEGRHTVMVANLAPRKMRFGISEGMVLAAGPGGKDLFILGPDEGAIPGMKVK
;
A
#
# COMPACT_ATOMS: atom_id res chain seq x y z
N LYS A 1 12.54 31.77 12.64
CA LYS A 1 13.54 32.65 12.00
C LYS A 1 13.04 32.94 10.60
N GLU A 2 13.25 34.15 10.08
CA GLU A 2 12.93 34.46 8.68
C GLU A 2 13.99 33.82 7.77
N SER A 3 13.56 33.35 6.60
CA SER A 3 14.40 32.72 5.58
C SER A 3 13.83 33.02 4.20
N GLU A 4 14.69 33.28 3.22
CA GLU A 4 14.29 33.47 1.82
C GLU A 4 13.96 32.13 1.17
N HIS A 5 12.83 32.04 0.47
CA HIS A 5 12.40 30.85 -0.25
C HIS A 5 12.11 31.16 -1.72
N TYR A 6 12.38 30.18 -2.57
CA TYR A 6 12.12 30.25 -4.02
C TYR A 6 10.79 29.59 -4.32
N PHE A 7 9.97 30.29 -5.10
CA PHE A 7 8.63 29.84 -5.45
C PHE A 7 8.47 29.63 -6.94
N PHE A 8 7.87 28.50 -7.32
CA PHE A 8 7.40 28.25 -8.68
C PHE A 8 6.04 28.91 -8.88
N LYS A 9 5.95 29.74 -9.93
CA LYS A 9 4.73 30.48 -10.29
C LYS A 9 3.73 29.59 -11.02
N LEU A 10 3.23 28.57 -10.34
CA LEU A 10 2.17 27.69 -10.85
C LEU A 10 0.94 28.45 -11.42
N PRO A 11 0.48 29.59 -10.84
CA PRO A 11 -0.66 30.34 -11.37
C PRO A 11 -0.48 30.83 -12.81
N ASP A 12 0.76 31.08 -13.25
CA ASP A 12 1.05 31.54 -14.62
C ASP A 12 0.70 30.47 -15.68
N PHE A 13 0.45 29.22 -15.26
CA PHE A 13 0.12 28.08 -16.12
C PHE A 13 -1.35 27.66 -16.04
N GLU A 14 -2.21 28.39 -15.32
CA GLU A 14 -3.58 27.96 -15.03
C GLU A 14 -4.39 27.63 -16.28
N ASP A 15 -4.39 28.52 -17.28
CA ASP A 15 -5.13 28.32 -18.54
C ASP A 15 -4.69 27.04 -19.27
N MET A 16 -3.37 26.83 -19.36
CA MET A 16 -2.80 25.64 -19.99
C MET A 16 -3.19 24.37 -19.23
N LEU A 17 -3.17 24.40 -17.90
CA LEU A 17 -3.55 23.26 -17.07
C LEU A 17 -5.05 22.97 -17.16
N ARG A 18 -5.91 23.99 -17.24
CA ARG A 18 -7.34 23.80 -17.49
C ARG A 18 -7.56 23.09 -18.82
N ASP A 19 -6.94 23.57 -19.89
CA ASP A 19 -7.07 22.92 -21.20
C ASP A 19 -6.55 21.48 -21.18
N TRP A 20 -5.37 21.27 -20.59
CA TRP A 20 -4.72 19.96 -20.53
C TRP A 20 -5.54 18.95 -19.70
N THR A 21 -6.04 19.34 -18.54
CA THR A 21 -6.83 18.43 -17.67
C THR A 21 -8.16 18.00 -18.29
N HIS A 22 -8.70 18.76 -19.25
CA HIS A 22 -9.94 18.46 -19.97
C HIS A 22 -9.74 17.86 -21.37
N ALA A 23 -8.49 17.72 -21.84
CA ALA A 23 -8.15 17.19 -23.16
C ALA A 23 -8.14 15.65 -23.27
N GLY A 24 -8.63 14.94 -22.23
CA GLY A 24 -8.67 13.47 -22.21
C GLY A 24 -7.38 12.81 -21.72
N HIS A 25 -6.46 13.55 -21.10
CA HIS A 25 -5.24 13.01 -20.49
C HIS A 25 -5.49 12.28 -19.16
N LEU A 26 -6.68 12.43 -18.58
CA LEU A 26 -7.02 11.98 -17.22
C LEU A 26 -8.31 11.18 -17.22
N GLN A 27 -8.48 10.35 -16.18
CA GLN A 27 -9.79 9.78 -15.84
C GLN A 27 -10.77 10.90 -15.45
N LYS A 28 -12.05 10.71 -15.73
CA LYS A 28 -13.08 11.74 -15.54
C LYS A 28 -13.20 12.20 -14.09
N GLU A 29 -13.09 11.26 -13.16
CA GLU A 29 -13.15 11.49 -11.72
C GLU A 29 -11.98 12.39 -11.26
N VAL A 30 -10.80 12.18 -11.85
CA VAL A 30 -9.59 12.96 -11.58
C VAL A 30 -9.74 14.38 -12.11
N ALA A 31 -10.18 14.55 -13.36
CA ALA A 31 -10.43 15.86 -13.95
C ALA A 31 -11.47 16.67 -13.16
N ASN A 32 -12.55 16.02 -12.71
CA ASN A 32 -13.56 16.66 -11.87
C ASN A 32 -12.96 17.13 -10.53
N LYS A 33 -12.10 16.32 -9.91
CA LYS A 33 -11.44 16.68 -8.64
C LYS A 33 -10.50 17.87 -8.82
N LEU A 34 -9.79 17.95 -9.94
CA LEU A 34 -8.90 19.07 -10.28
C LEU A 34 -9.67 20.40 -10.44
N ASN A 35 -10.92 20.37 -10.92
CA ASN A 35 -11.77 21.57 -10.99
C ASN A 35 -11.97 22.24 -9.63
N GLU A 36 -12.13 21.48 -8.55
CA GLU A 36 -12.26 22.04 -7.19
C GLU A 36 -10.99 22.83 -6.79
N TRP A 37 -9.81 22.37 -7.21
CA TRP A 37 -8.55 23.07 -6.94
C TRP A 37 -8.41 24.34 -7.78
N PHE A 38 -8.87 24.31 -9.02
CA PHE A 38 -8.94 25.49 -9.86
C PHE A 38 -9.93 26.55 -9.33
N GLU A 39 -11.05 26.13 -8.73
CA GLU A 39 -12.01 27.05 -8.08
C GLU A 39 -11.43 27.71 -6.82
N THR A 40 -10.57 26.99 -6.10
CA THR A 40 -9.85 27.53 -4.93
C THR A 40 -8.77 28.54 -5.34
N GLY A 41 -8.27 28.43 -6.57
CA GLY A 41 -7.18 29.24 -7.11
C GLY A 41 -5.81 28.59 -6.87
N LEU A 42 -4.98 28.54 -7.92
CA LEU A 42 -3.62 28.02 -7.81
C LEU A 42 -2.76 28.99 -6.99
N GLN A 43 -1.86 28.45 -6.18
CA GLN A 43 -0.90 29.22 -5.39
C GLN A 43 0.51 29.00 -5.94
N GLU A 44 1.39 29.97 -5.69
CA GLU A 44 2.82 29.75 -5.89
C GLU A 44 3.31 28.61 -4.99
N TRP A 45 4.22 27.80 -5.51
CA TRP A 45 4.70 26.60 -4.85
C TRP A 45 6.12 26.81 -4.33
N ASP A 46 6.34 26.71 -3.02
CA ASP A 46 7.70 26.75 -2.47
C ASP A 46 8.49 25.50 -2.89
N ILE A 47 9.57 25.75 -3.62
CA ILE A 47 10.44 24.72 -4.21
C ILE A 47 11.81 24.64 -3.54
N SER A 48 12.02 25.32 -2.41
CA SER A 48 13.32 25.41 -1.73
C SER A 48 13.28 25.00 -0.27
N ARG A 49 14.36 24.40 0.23
CA ARG A 49 14.57 24.03 1.64
C ARG A 49 15.92 24.53 2.13
N ASP A 50 15.99 24.95 3.39
CA ASP A 50 17.22 25.39 4.04
C ASP A 50 18.15 24.23 4.42
N ASP A 51 19.45 24.51 4.48
CA ASP A 51 20.43 23.65 5.15
C ASP A 51 20.07 23.44 6.65
N PRO A 52 20.27 22.24 7.22
CA PRO A 52 20.75 21.01 6.59
C PRO A 52 19.66 20.28 5.79
N TYR A 53 19.97 19.92 4.54
CA TYR A 53 19.08 19.13 3.69
C TYR A 53 19.86 18.12 2.85
N PHE A 54 19.30 16.92 2.68
CA PHE A 54 19.84 15.92 1.76
C PHE A 54 19.13 16.03 0.41
N GLY A 55 19.73 16.76 -0.52
CA GLY A 55 19.18 17.01 -1.84
C GLY A 55 20.15 17.76 -2.73
N PHE A 56 19.65 18.30 -3.84
CA PHE A 56 20.44 19.09 -4.77
C PHE A 56 20.43 20.56 -4.37
N GLU A 57 21.62 21.16 -4.23
CA GLU A 57 21.75 22.59 -3.98
C GLU A 57 21.23 23.41 -5.18
N ILE A 58 20.49 24.48 -4.90
CA ILE A 58 19.95 25.37 -5.93
C ILE A 58 21.12 26.19 -6.51
N PRO A 59 21.35 26.15 -7.84
CA PRO A 59 22.36 26.98 -8.47
C PRO A 59 22.19 28.45 -8.10
N ASP A 60 23.31 29.11 -7.82
CA ASP A 60 23.36 30.54 -7.45
C ASP A 60 22.64 30.92 -6.13
N ALA A 61 22.23 29.94 -5.31
CA ALA A 61 21.59 30.15 -4.00
C ALA A 61 22.24 29.29 -2.89
N PRO A 62 23.42 29.69 -2.37
CA PRO A 62 24.16 28.90 -1.40
C PRO A 62 23.36 28.54 -0.14
N GLY A 63 23.40 27.27 0.26
CA GLY A 63 22.67 26.77 1.43
C GLY A 63 21.16 26.59 1.24
N LYS A 64 20.67 26.72 0.00
CA LYS A 64 19.29 26.40 -0.40
C LYS A 64 19.29 25.15 -1.26
N TYR A 65 18.35 24.25 -1.01
CA TYR A 65 18.22 22.98 -1.72
C TYR A 65 16.86 22.89 -2.38
N PHE A 66 16.77 22.20 -3.51
CA PHE A 66 15.49 21.90 -4.13
C PHE A 66 14.64 21.02 -3.19
N TYR A 67 13.38 21.39 -3.03
CA TYR A 67 12.43 20.54 -2.34
C TYR A 67 12.19 19.27 -3.15
N VAL A 68 12.12 18.11 -2.47
CA VAL A 68 11.96 16.79 -3.12
C VAL A 68 10.81 16.71 -4.13
N TRP A 69 9.74 17.47 -3.98
CA TRP A 69 8.64 17.45 -4.96
C TRP A 69 8.95 18.16 -6.28
N LEU A 70 10.03 18.95 -6.33
CA LEU A 70 10.58 19.47 -7.59
C LEU A 70 11.44 18.42 -8.30
N ASP A 71 12.36 17.77 -7.59
CA ASP A 71 13.31 16.84 -8.21
C ASP A 71 12.76 15.42 -8.45
N ALA A 72 11.81 14.96 -7.63
CA ALA A 72 11.24 13.61 -7.73
C ALA A 72 10.66 13.28 -9.12
N PRO A 73 9.77 14.11 -9.72
CA PRO A 73 9.26 13.81 -11.07
C PRO A 73 10.32 14.00 -12.17
N ILE A 74 11.35 14.84 -11.96
CA ILE A 74 12.51 14.91 -12.86
C ILE A 74 13.28 13.58 -12.86
N GLY A 75 13.20 12.81 -11.77
CA GLY A 75 13.69 11.43 -11.67
C GLY A 75 13.17 10.52 -12.78
N TYR A 76 11.95 10.72 -13.30
CA TYR A 76 11.45 9.97 -14.47
C TYR A 76 12.32 10.21 -15.70
N LEU A 77 12.67 11.47 -15.96
CA LEU A 77 13.51 11.86 -17.10
C LEU A 77 14.96 11.43 -16.90
N ALA A 78 15.49 11.53 -15.68
CA ALA A 78 16.84 11.07 -15.35
C ALA A 78 16.98 9.55 -15.54
N SER A 79 16.01 8.77 -15.07
CA SER A 79 15.94 7.33 -15.27
C SER A 79 15.85 6.95 -16.75
N LEU A 80 14.98 7.63 -17.51
CA LEU A 80 14.88 7.45 -18.95
C LEU A 80 16.19 7.78 -19.66
N LYS A 81 16.83 8.91 -19.35
CA LYS A 81 18.12 9.29 -19.92
C LYS A 81 19.20 8.26 -19.64
N TYR A 82 19.23 7.71 -18.43
CA TYR A 82 20.14 6.63 -18.07
C TYR A 82 19.91 5.39 -18.94
N LEU A 83 18.66 4.98 -19.14
CA LEU A 83 18.31 3.88 -20.04
C LEU A 83 18.68 4.17 -21.50
N CYS A 84 18.39 5.38 -22.00
CA CYS A 84 18.74 5.81 -23.35
C CYS A 84 20.25 5.69 -23.60
N ASN A 85 21.08 6.13 -22.64
CA ASN A 85 22.53 5.98 -22.72
C ASN A 85 22.98 4.52 -22.75
N GLN A 86 22.30 3.62 -22.02
CA GLN A 86 22.65 2.20 -22.02
C GLN A 86 22.23 1.46 -23.30
N LYS A 87 21.15 1.91 -23.94
CA LYS A 87 20.51 1.26 -25.09
C LYS A 87 20.78 1.96 -26.42
N ASP A 88 21.57 3.03 -26.42
CA ASP A 88 21.83 3.90 -27.57
C ASP A 88 20.54 4.42 -28.21
N LEU A 89 19.61 4.90 -27.37
CA LEU A 89 18.35 5.53 -27.80
C LEU A 89 18.49 7.06 -27.73
N ASP A 90 17.86 7.77 -28.67
CA ASP A 90 17.79 9.22 -28.61
C ASP A 90 16.85 9.67 -27.48
N PHE A 91 17.40 10.27 -26.43
CA PHE A 91 16.62 10.80 -25.32
C PHE A 91 15.67 11.93 -25.76
N ASN A 92 16.09 12.77 -26.72
CA ASN A 92 15.32 13.95 -27.13
C ASN A 92 14.01 13.57 -27.81
N SER A 93 13.99 12.47 -28.58
CA SER A 93 12.76 11.98 -29.23
C SER A 93 11.63 11.69 -28.25
N PHE A 94 11.93 11.43 -26.97
CA PHE A 94 10.93 11.18 -25.93
C PHE A 94 10.43 12.45 -25.22
N ILE A 95 11.23 13.52 -25.17
CA ILE A 95 10.97 14.68 -24.29
C ILE A 95 10.71 15.99 -25.03
N GLN A 96 11.06 16.08 -26.31
CA GLN A 96 10.78 17.27 -27.12
C GLN A 96 9.27 17.52 -27.24
N ALA A 97 8.88 18.79 -27.32
CA ALA A 97 7.49 19.23 -27.25
C ALA A 97 6.58 18.64 -28.34
N ASP A 98 7.13 18.31 -29.50
CA ASP A 98 6.43 17.74 -30.67
C ASP A 98 6.58 16.21 -30.79
N SER A 99 7.10 15.54 -29.75
CA SER A 99 7.23 14.09 -29.73
C SER A 99 5.88 13.39 -29.88
N ASN A 100 5.84 12.39 -30.78
CA ASN A 100 4.71 11.48 -30.96
C ASN A 100 4.80 10.21 -30.09
N ILE A 101 5.86 10.05 -29.29
CA ILE A 101 6.02 8.92 -28.38
C ILE A 101 5.15 9.14 -27.15
N GLU A 102 4.31 8.16 -26.80
CA GLU A 102 3.42 8.30 -25.66
C GLU A 102 4.15 8.24 -24.31
N MET A 103 3.76 9.14 -23.39
CA MET A 103 4.27 9.17 -22.02
C MET A 103 3.13 8.93 -21.04
N HIS A 104 3.13 7.78 -20.37
CA HIS A 104 2.09 7.42 -19.41
C HIS A 104 2.64 7.33 -17.99
N HIS A 105 1.93 7.91 -17.02
CA HIS A 105 2.24 7.78 -15.60
C HIS A 105 1.16 6.97 -14.89
N PHE A 106 1.55 5.91 -14.19
CA PHE A 106 0.67 5.16 -13.29
C PHE A 106 0.98 5.58 -11.85
N ILE A 107 -0.02 6.12 -11.14
CA ILE A 107 0.18 6.76 -9.84
C ILE A 107 -0.95 6.44 -8.85
N GLY A 108 -0.67 6.60 -7.55
CA GLY A 108 -1.71 6.63 -6.53
C GLY A 108 -2.52 7.93 -6.56
N LYS A 109 -3.78 7.87 -6.12
CA LYS A 109 -4.68 9.04 -6.08
C LYS A 109 -4.20 10.20 -5.19
N ASP A 110 -3.32 9.93 -4.24
CA ASP A 110 -2.74 10.91 -3.29
C ASP A 110 -1.74 11.88 -3.93
N ILE A 111 -1.13 11.50 -5.05
CA ILE A 111 -0.09 12.29 -5.72
C ILE A 111 -0.55 12.90 -7.04
N VAL A 112 -1.86 12.85 -7.32
CA VAL A 112 -2.51 13.40 -8.52
C VAL A 112 -2.24 14.90 -8.68
N TYR A 113 -2.34 15.69 -7.60
CA TYR A 113 -2.11 17.13 -7.66
C TYR A 113 -0.75 17.46 -8.29
N PHE A 114 0.30 16.77 -7.82
CA PHE A 114 1.65 16.96 -8.32
C PHE A 114 1.80 16.56 -9.78
N HIS A 115 1.19 15.44 -10.19
CA HIS A 115 1.38 14.91 -11.53
C HIS A 115 0.49 15.57 -12.59
N ALA A 116 -0.66 16.12 -12.20
CA ALA A 116 -1.63 16.73 -13.12
C ALA A 116 -1.57 18.26 -13.15
N LEU A 117 -0.95 18.92 -12.16
CA LEU A 117 -0.80 20.38 -12.13
C LEU A 117 0.67 20.81 -12.15
N PHE A 118 1.42 20.48 -11.10
CA PHE A 118 2.78 20.97 -10.92
C PHE A 118 3.74 20.44 -12.00
N TRP A 119 3.69 19.14 -12.27
CA TRP A 119 4.59 18.49 -13.23
C TRP A 119 4.36 18.92 -14.69
N PRO A 120 3.14 18.95 -15.24
CA PRO A 120 2.90 19.45 -16.59
C PRO A 120 3.27 20.93 -16.75
N ALA A 121 3.04 21.75 -15.71
CA ALA A 121 3.47 23.15 -15.70
C ALA A 121 5.00 23.29 -15.76
N MET A 122 5.74 22.54 -14.95
CA MET A 122 7.21 22.53 -15.00
C MET A 122 7.75 22.09 -16.36
N LEU A 123 7.19 21.02 -16.93
CA LEU A 123 7.58 20.53 -18.26
C LEU A 123 7.32 21.60 -19.33
N LYS A 124 6.13 22.20 -19.32
CA LYS A 124 5.78 23.27 -20.26
C LYS A 124 6.69 24.49 -20.12
N GLY A 125 6.95 24.92 -18.89
CA GLY A 125 7.83 26.05 -18.58
C GLY A 125 9.29 25.81 -18.97
N SER A 126 9.72 24.55 -19.08
CA SER A 126 11.05 24.15 -19.55
C SER A 126 11.09 23.78 -21.05
N GLY A 127 9.98 23.97 -21.79
CA GLY A 127 9.92 23.69 -23.23
C GLY A 127 9.83 22.19 -23.58
N LEU A 128 9.49 21.33 -22.62
CA LEU A 128 9.35 19.90 -22.79
C LEU A 128 7.89 19.50 -23.05
N ARG A 129 7.68 18.29 -23.62
CA ARG A 129 6.33 17.72 -23.73
C ARG A 129 5.74 17.40 -22.36
N THR A 130 4.41 17.48 -22.23
CA THR A 130 3.66 17.02 -21.04
C THR A 130 3.31 15.54 -21.16
N PRO A 131 2.85 14.86 -20.10
CA PRO A 131 2.43 13.46 -20.19
C PRO A 131 1.28 13.25 -21.19
N SER A 132 1.26 12.11 -21.89
CA SER A 132 0.13 11.71 -22.76
C SER A 132 -1.08 11.27 -21.95
N SER A 133 -0.87 10.56 -20.83
CA SER A 133 -1.95 10.28 -19.88
C SER A 133 -1.42 10.03 -18.47
N ILE A 134 -2.29 10.27 -17.49
CA ILE A 134 -2.08 9.87 -16.11
C ILE A 134 -3.19 8.88 -15.74
N HIS A 135 -2.77 7.70 -15.28
CA HIS A 135 -3.62 6.62 -14.82
C HIS A 135 -3.52 6.53 -13.31
N ALA A 136 -4.49 7.11 -12.59
CA ALA A 136 -4.55 7.06 -11.14
C ALA A 136 -5.30 5.80 -10.68
N HIS A 137 -4.81 5.17 -9.61
CA HIS A 137 -5.49 4.07 -8.93
C HIS A 137 -5.80 4.42 -7.47
N GLY A 138 -6.78 3.73 -6.89
CA GLY A 138 -7.11 3.86 -5.47
C GLY A 138 -6.08 3.20 -4.55
N PHE A 139 -6.36 3.24 -3.25
CA PHE A 139 -5.55 2.57 -2.24
C PHE A 139 -5.85 1.08 -2.16
N LEU A 140 -4.93 0.34 -1.54
CA LEU A 140 -5.13 -1.04 -1.16
C LEU A 140 -5.71 -1.10 0.28
N THR A 141 -6.82 -1.81 0.44
CA THR A 141 -7.31 -2.29 1.74
C THR A 141 -7.07 -3.78 1.88
N VAL A 142 -7.07 -4.27 3.12
CA VAL A 142 -6.97 -5.70 3.43
C VAL A 142 -8.13 -6.06 4.34
N ASN A 143 -8.94 -7.03 3.91
CA ASN A 143 -10.18 -7.44 4.59
C ASN A 143 -11.13 -6.28 4.91
N GLY A 144 -11.29 -5.34 3.98
CA GLY A 144 -12.17 -4.17 4.08
C GLY A 144 -11.62 -3.01 4.91
N GLU A 145 -10.40 -3.12 5.43
CA GLU A 145 -9.81 -2.12 6.30
C GLU A 145 -8.51 -1.55 5.75
N LYS A 146 -8.19 -0.31 6.14
CA LYS A 146 -6.87 0.27 5.87
C LYS A 146 -5.80 -0.62 6.51
N MET A 147 -4.72 -0.88 5.78
CA MET A 147 -3.58 -1.67 6.26
C MET A 147 -3.08 -1.13 7.60
N SER A 148 -2.93 -2.04 8.56
CA SER A 148 -2.54 -1.74 9.94
C SER A 148 -1.41 -2.65 10.38
N LYS A 149 -0.45 -2.07 11.09
CA LYS A 149 0.65 -2.80 11.72
C LYS A 149 0.14 -3.78 12.79
N SER A 150 -0.78 -3.31 13.66
CA SER A 150 -1.27 -4.12 14.78
C SER A 150 -2.09 -5.34 14.38
N ARG A 151 -2.68 -5.33 13.18
CA ARG A 151 -3.48 -6.44 12.64
C ARG A 151 -2.67 -7.35 11.70
N GLY A 152 -1.38 -7.08 11.48
CA GLY A 152 -0.55 -7.83 10.52
C GLY A 152 -0.94 -7.62 9.06
N THR A 153 -1.79 -6.62 8.77
CA THR A 153 -2.28 -6.37 7.40
C THR A 153 -1.43 -5.37 6.63
N PHE A 154 -0.41 -4.78 7.26
CA PHE A 154 0.68 -4.12 6.55
C PHE A 154 1.71 -5.16 6.10
N ILE A 155 1.50 -5.73 4.92
CA ILE A 155 2.31 -6.82 4.38
C ILE A 155 3.40 -6.23 3.48
N LYS A 156 4.67 -6.40 3.84
CA LYS A 156 5.78 -6.03 2.96
C LYS A 156 5.80 -6.99 1.77
N ALA A 157 6.14 -6.50 0.58
CA ALA A 157 6.28 -7.35 -0.61
C ALA A 157 7.29 -8.50 -0.41
N ARG A 158 8.37 -8.26 0.36
CA ARG A 158 9.35 -9.31 0.68
C ARG A 158 8.76 -10.40 1.57
N THR A 159 7.98 -10.01 2.59
CA THR A 159 7.25 -10.94 3.46
C THR A 159 6.28 -11.79 2.66
N TYR A 160 5.52 -11.17 1.74
CA TYR A 160 4.66 -11.94 0.82
C TYR A 160 5.43 -13.02 0.05
N LEU A 161 6.57 -12.67 -0.55
CA LEU A 161 7.37 -13.58 -1.38
C LEU A 161 7.99 -14.75 -0.62
N GLN A 162 8.10 -14.67 0.71
CA GLN A 162 8.58 -15.79 1.53
C GLN A 162 7.52 -16.90 1.66
N HIS A 163 6.24 -16.55 1.51
CA HIS A 163 5.12 -17.47 1.79
C HIS A 163 4.27 -17.81 0.56
N LEU A 164 4.15 -16.89 -0.40
CA LEU A 164 3.20 -16.98 -1.50
C LEU A 164 3.85 -16.65 -2.85
N ASP A 165 3.38 -17.33 -3.90
CA ASP A 165 3.79 -17.06 -5.28
C ASP A 165 3.25 -15.69 -5.73
N PRO A 166 4.09 -14.79 -6.25
CA PRO A 166 3.66 -13.46 -6.70
C PRO A 166 2.59 -13.50 -7.79
N GLU A 167 2.50 -14.56 -8.59
CA GLU A 167 1.47 -14.68 -9.62
C GLU A 167 0.06 -14.76 -9.04
N TYR A 168 -0.10 -15.24 -7.80
CA TYR A 168 -1.39 -15.22 -7.10
C TYR A 168 -1.87 -13.78 -6.89
N LEU A 169 -1.00 -12.91 -6.38
CA LEU A 169 -1.32 -11.50 -6.13
C LEU A 169 -1.57 -10.74 -7.44
N ARG A 170 -0.74 -10.99 -8.46
CA ARG A 170 -0.90 -10.39 -9.80
C ARG A 170 -2.27 -10.73 -10.38
N TYR A 171 -2.68 -12.00 -10.34
CA TYR A 171 -3.98 -12.42 -10.82
C TYR A 171 -5.12 -11.78 -10.02
N TYR A 172 -5.02 -11.81 -8.69
CA TYR A 172 -6.07 -11.27 -7.84
C TYR A 172 -6.28 -9.77 -8.07
N PHE A 173 -5.19 -9.00 -8.20
CA PHE A 173 -5.28 -7.58 -8.55
C PHE A 173 -5.82 -7.37 -9.97
N ALA A 174 -5.35 -8.12 -10.96
CA ALA A 174 -5.88 -8.02 -12.32
C ALA A 174 -7.38 -8.33 -12.39
N ALA A 175 -7.87 -9.26 -11.57
CA ALA A 175 -9.30 -9.61 -11.50
C ALA A 175 -10.17 -8.53 -10.84
N LYS A 176 -9.58 -7.53 -10.19
CA LYS A 176 -10.28 -6.42 -9.51
C LYS A 176 -10.00 -5.04 -10.09
N LEU A 177 -8.90 -4.86 -10.82
CA LEU A 177 -8.52 -3.59 -11.43
C LEU A 177 -9.44 -3.22 -12.60
N GLY A 178 -10.05 -2.05 -12.52
CA GLY A 178 -10.71 -1.36 -13.63
C GLY A 178 -9.94 -0.10 -14.05
N ASN A 179 -10.53 0.69 -14.94
CA ASN A 179 -9.97 1.97 -15.36
C ASN A 179 -10.32 3.16 -14.44
N GLY A 180 -11.06 2.92 -13.35
CA GLY A 180 -11.41 3.92 -12.34
C GLY A 180 -10.33 4.14 -11.28
N VAL A 181 -10.63 4.99 -10.30
CA VAL A 181 -9.75 5.32 -9.15
C VAL A 181 -10.26 4.66 -7.86
N ASP A 182 -10.86 3.48 -8.00
CA ASP A 182 -11.46 2.75 -6.90
C ASP A 182 -10.40 2.11 -6.01
N ASP A 183 -10.69 2.07 -4.70
CA ASP A 183 -9.87 1.32 -3.75
C ASP A 183 -10.06 -0.19 -4.00
N ILE A 184 -8.97 -0.95 -3.87
CA ILE A 184 -8.96 -2.39 -4.10
C ILE A 184 -8.84 -3.09 -2.77
N ASP A 185 -9.76 -4.02 -2.51
CA ASP A 185 -9.70 -4.83 -1.30
C ASP A 185 -9.04 -6.20 -1.55
N LEU A 186 -7.94 -6.46 -0.84
CA LEU A 186 -7.34 -7.78 -0.68
C LEU A 186 -8.03 -8.50 0.48
N ASN A 187 -9.14 -9.15 0.17
CA ASN A 187 -9.81 -10.04 1.10
C ASN A 187 -9.14 -11.41 1.05
N MET A 188 -8.58 -11.88 2.16
CA MET A 188 -7.74 -13.09 2.16
C MET A 188 -8.52 -14.38 1.87
N GLU A 189 -9.80 -14.44 2.25
CA GLU A 189 -10.67 -15.59 1.94
C GLU A 189 -11.02 -15.62 0.45
N ASP A 190 -11.48 -14.49 -0.12
CA ASP A 190 -11.75 -14.35 -1.55
C ASP A 190 -10.46 -14.55 -2.37
N PHE A 191 -9.30 -14.09 -1.88
CA PHE A 191 -7.99 -14.32 -2.50
C PHE A 191 -7.69 -15.82 -2.64
N LEU A 192 -7.76 -16.56 -1.54
CA LEU A 192 -7.53 -18.00 -1.54
C LEU A 192 -8.51 -18.71 -2.47
N GLN A 193 -9.80 -18.41 -2.35
CA GLN A 193 -10.85 -19.07 -3.13
C GLN A 193 -10.71 -18.79 -4.63
N ARG A 194 -10.52 -17.52 -5.00
CA ARG A 194 -10.42 -17.08 -6.39
C ARG A 194 -9.21 -17.66 -7.10
N VAL A 195 -8.01 -17.55 -6.49
CA VAL A 195 -6.78 -18.11 -7.08
C VAL A 195 -6.91 -19.62 -7.28
N ASN A 196 -7.40 -20.32 -6.26
CA ASN A 196 -7.55 -21.78 -6.31
C ASN A 196 -8.62 -22.24 -7.31
N SER A 197 -9.74 -21.52 -7.40
CA SER A 197 -10.82 -21.84 -8.33
C SER A 197 -10.39 -21.57 -9.76
N ASP A 198 -9.95 -20.35 -10.05
CA ASP A 198 -9.76 -19.89 -11.41
C ASP A 198 -8.47 -20.46 -12.01
N LEU A 199 -7.34 -20.32 -11.33
CA LEU A 199 -6.05 -20.71 -11.91
C LEU A 199 -5.83 -22.21 -11.83
N VAL A 200 -5.98 -22.79 -10.64
CA VAL A 200 -5.75 -24.22 -10.45
C VAL A 200 -6.94 -25.05 -10.93
N GLY A 201 -8.15 -24.68 -10.52
CA GLY A 201 -9.38 -25.43 -10.77
C GLY A 201 -9.89 -25.37 -12.21
N LYS A 202 -9.70 -24.23 -12.92
CA LYS A 202 -10.15 -24.08 -14.31
C LYS A 202 -8.99 -24.15 -15.31
N VAL A 203 -8.02 -23.23 -15.23
CA VAL A 203 -7.00 -23.07 -16.28
C VAL A 203 -6.00 -24.23 -16.30
N VAL A 204 -5.30 -24.46 -15.19
CA VAL A 204 -4.28 -25.53 -15.11
C VAL A 204 -4.90 -26.92 -15.21
N ASN A 205 -6.15 -27.08 -14.76
CA ASN A 205 -6.90 -28.33 -14.84
C ASN A 205 -7.08 -28.84 -16.28
N ILE A 206 -7.22 -27.95 -17.27
CA ILE A 206 -7.32 -28.35 -18.69
C ILE A 206 -6.06 -29.10 -19.12
N ALA A 207 -4.88 -28.49 -18.88
CA ALA A 207 -3.60 -29.08 -19.25
C ALA A 207 -3.34 -30.39 -18.50
N SER A 208 -3.68 -30.45 -17.21
CA SER A 208 -3.44 -31.64 -16.40
C SER A 208 -4.30 -32.85 -16.84
N ARG A 209 -5.55 -32.60 -17.26
CA ARG A 209 -6.49 -33.66 -17.72
C ARG A 209 -6.18 -34.19 -19.12
N CYS A 210 -5.61 -33.37 -20.01
CA CYS A 210 -5.32 -33.76 -21.39
C CYS A 210 -3.89 -34.28 -21.60
N SER A 211 -2.88 -33.65 -20.98
CA SER A 211 -1.46 -33.91 -21.26
C SER A 211 -1.02 -35.34 -20.95
N GLY A 212 -1.60 -35.96 -19.91
CA GLY A 212 -1.27 -37.33 -19.51
C GLY A 212 -1.59 -38.37 -20.58
N PHE A 213 -2.71 -38.21 -21.29
CA PHE A 213 -3.09 -39.10 -22.39
C PHE A 213 -2.17 -38.91 -23.60
N ILE A 214 -1.92 -37.65 -23.99
CA ILE A 214 -0.99 -37.28 -25.07
C ILE A 214 0.39 -37.93 -24.86
N LYS A 215 0.97 -37.81 -23.66
CA LYS A 215 2.31 -38.37 -23.44
C LYS A 215 2.34 -39.89 -23.39
N LYS A 216 1.36 -40.53 -22.73
CA LYS A 216 1.36 -41.97 -22.48
C LYS A 216 0.95 -42.81 -23.69
N ARG A 217 -0.04 -42.36 -24.46
CA ARG A 217 -0.61 -43.13 -25.58
C ARG A 217 -0.12 -42.68 -26.95
N PHE A 218 0.26 -41.42 -27.08
CA PHE A 218 0.58 -40.80 -28.36
C PHE A 218 2.02 -40.28 -28.44
N SER A 219 2.89 -40.79 -27.55
CA SER A 219 4.32 -40.41 -27.44
C SER A 219 4.60 -38.91 -27.22
N GLY A 220 3.59 -38.12 -26.87
CA GLY A 220 3.70 -36.67 -26.77
C GLY A 220 3.29 -35.92 -28.03
N LYS A 221 2.79 -36.60 -29.07
CA LYS A 221 2.40 -35.97 -30.33
C LYS A 221 0.92 -35.57 -30.32
N LEU A 222 0.63 -34.34 -30.70
CA LEU A 222 -0.72 -33.82 -30.92
C LEU A 222 -1.32 -34.34 -32.24
N ALA A 223 -2.64 -34.35 -32.33
CA ALA A 223 -3.38 -34.70 -33.54
C ALA A 223 -3.07 -33.72 -34.69
N SER A 224 -3.31 -34.14 -35.94
CA SER A 224 -3.06 -33.32 -37.13
C SER A 224 -4.16 -32.31 -37.44
N GLU A 225 -5.30 -32.38 -36.75
CA GLU A 225 -6.47 -31.53 -36.98
C GLU A 225 -7.11 -31.09 -35.65
N ILE A 226 -7.86 -29.99 -35.69
CA ILE A 226 -8.66 -29.51 -34.57
C ILE A 226 -10.02 -30.22 -34.57
N HIS A 227 -10.41 -30.79 -33.42
CA HIS A 227 -11.66 -31.53 -33.27
C HIS A 227 -12.92 -30.65 -33.45
N GLU A 228 -12.93 -29.46 -32.85
CA GLU A 228 -14.06 -28.51 -32.93
C GLU A 228 -13.58 -27.14 -33.46
N PRO A 229 -13.46 -26.96 -34.79
CA PRO A 229 -12.93 -25.73 -35.37
C PRO A 229 -13.71 -24.46 -34.99
N GLU A 230 -15.04 -24.58 -34.84
CA GLU A 230 -15.91 -23.46 -34.46
C GLU A 230 -15.62 -22.98 -33.03
N LEU A 231 -15.46 -23.90 -32.08
CA LEU A 231 -15.09 -23.58 -30.70
C LEU A 231 -13.70 -22.96 -30.64
N PHE A 232 -12.75 -23.46 -31.43
CA PHE A 232 -11.42 -22.85 -31.52
C PHE A 232 -11.51 -21.41 -32.04
N ALA A 233 -12.23 -21.19 -33.14
CA ALA A 233 -12.43 -19.86 -33.73
C ALA A 233 -13.11 -18.88 -32.76
N GLU A 234 -14.00 -19.35 -31.89
CA GLU A 234 -14.59 -18.53 -30.83
C GLU A 234 -13.52 -18.00 -29.85
N PHE A 235 -12.59 -18.85 -29.42
CA PHE A 235 -11.51 -18.44 -28.50
C PHE A 235 -10.53 -17.46 -29.18
N VAL A 236 -10.26 -17.65 -30.47
CA VAL A 236 -9.44 -16.72 -31.26
C VAL A 236 -10.13 -15.36 -31.37
N SER A 237 -11.42 -15.35 -31.71
CA SER A 237 -12.20 -14.11 -31.89
C SER A 237 -12.37 -13.32 -30.59
N ALA A 238 -12.39 -13.99 -29.44
CA ALA A 238 -12.41 -13.32 -28.14
C ALA A 238 -11.13 -12.52 -27.85
N GLY A 239 -10.01 -12.83 -28.53
CA GLY A 239 -8.74 -12.13 -28.37
C GLY A 239 -8.84 -10.62 -28.57
N ASP A 240 -9.61 -10.15 -29.55
CA ASP A 240 -9.75 -8.71 -29.82
C ASP A 240 -10.42 -7.96 -28.67
N ASN A 241 -11.43 -8.57 -28.04
CA ASN A 241 -12.11 -7.98 -26.88
C ASN A 241 -11.20 -7.96 -25.65
N ILE A 242 -10.46 -9.04 -25.42
CA ILE A 242 -9.50 -9.13 -24.31
C ILE A 242 -8.36 -8.12 -24.49
N ALA A 243 -7.80 -7.99 -25.70
CA ALA A 243 -6.79 -6.99 -26.04
C ALA A 243 -7.31 -5.57 -25.81
N SER A 244 -8.54 -5.30 -26.25
CA SER A 244 -9.20 -4.01 -26.04
C SER A 244 -9.42 -3.71 -24.55
N ALA A 245 -9.78 -4.71 -23.75
CA ALA A 245 -9.93 -4.56 -22.30
C ALA A 245 -8.58 -4.23 -21.63
N TYR A 246 -7.50 -4.92 -21.98
CA TYR A 246 -6.16 -4.56 -21.51
C TYR A 246 -5.75 -3.15 -21.93
N ALA A 247 -5.94 -2.79 -23.21
CA ALA A 247 -5.64 -1.47 -23.74
C ALA A 247 -6.47 -0.37 -23.07
N ALA A 248 -7.69 -0.67 -22.62
CA ALA A 248 -8.55 0.22 -21.85
C ALA A 248 -8.28 0.21 -20.34
N LYS A 249 -7.30 -0.58 -19.86
CA LYS A 249 -7.00 -0.81 -18.43
C LYS A 249 -8.16 -1.47 -17.65
N GLU A 250 -9.09 -2.09 -18.36
CA GLU A 250 -10.23 -2.85 -17.82
C GLU A 250 -9.79 -4.29 -17.51
N TYR A 251 -8.79 -4.46 -16.65
CA TYR A 251 -8.16 -5.77 -16.41
C TYR A 251 -9.16 -6.79 -15.84
N ALA A 252 -10.07 -6.37 -14.96
CA ALA A 252 -11.11 -7.23 -14.39
C ALA A 252 -12.06 -7.75 -15.49
N LYS A 253 -12.33 -6.95 -16.52
CA LYS A 253 -13.10 -7.37 -17.69
C LYS A 253 -12.33 -8.42 -18.50
N ALA A 254 -11.04 -8.18 -18.77
CA ALA A 254 -10.18 -9.15 -19.46
C ALA A 254 -10.14 -10.49 -18.71
N MET A 255 -9.95 -10.48 -17.38
CA MET A 255 -9.92 -11.70 -16.57
C MET A 255 -11.25 -12.45 -16.62
N ARG A 256 -12.39 -11.74 -16.57
CA ARG A 256 -13.71 -12.36 -16.68
C ARG A 256 -13.92 -13.03 -18.04
N GLU A 257 -13.54 -12.36 -19.13
CA GLU A 257 -13.64 -12.93 -20.48
C GLU A 257 -12.78 -14.19 -20.62
N ILE A 258 -11.54 -14.17 -20.13
CA ILE A 258 -10.66 -15.34 -20.13
C ILE A 258 -11.25 -16.49 -19.30
N MET A 259 -11.81 -16.21 -18.12
CA MET A 259 -12.38 -17.28 -17.27
C MET A 259 -13.67 -17.87 -17.87
N LEU A 260 -14.46 -17.10 -18.61
CA LEU A 260 -15.59 -17.62 -19.38
C LEU A 260 -15.12 -18.58 -20.49
N LEU A 261 -13.99 -18.29 -21.15
CA LEU A 261 -13.37 -19.22 -22.09
C LEU A 261 -12.83 -20.47 -21.37
N ALA A 262 -12.22 -20.32 -20.18
CA ALA A 262 -11.76 -21.46 -19.39
C ALA A 262 -12.92 -22.38 -18.98
N ASP A 263 -14.10 -21.82 -18.66
CA ASP A 263 -15.32 -22.59 -18.40
C ASP A 263 -15.76 -23.38 -19.64
N LYS A 264 -15.76 -22.77 -20.82
CA LYS A 264 -16.07 -23.46 -22.09
C LYS A 264 -15.09 -24.58 -22.42
N ALA A 265 -13.79 -24.36 -22.17
CA ALA A 265 -12.77 -25.38 -22.38
C ALA A 265 -12.96 -26.59 -21.45
N ASN A 266 -13.29 -26.35 -20.18
CA ASN A 266 -13.61 -27.43 -19.24
C ASN A 266 -14.91 -28.14 -19.64
N GLN A 267 -15.95 -27.41 -20.04
CA GLN A 267 -17.21 -27.97 -20.52
C GLN A 267 -16.99 -28.90 -21.73
N TYR A 268 -16.20 -28.46 -22.72
CA TYR A 268 -15.81 -29.29 -23.86
C TYR A 268 -15.16 -30.62 -23.42
N ILE A 269 -14.20 -30.55 -22.49
CA ILE A 269 -13.53 -31.75 -21.95
C ILE A 269 -14.52 -32.64 -21.20
N ASP A 270 -15.46 -32.05 -20.48
CA ASP A 270 -16.47 -32.76 -19.69
C ASP A 270 -17.54 -33.43 -20.53
N ASP A 271 -17.92 -32.84 -21.65
CA ASP A 271 -18.86 -33.44 -22.60
C ASP A 271 -18.23 -34.61 -23.35
N ASN A 272 -16.95 -34.47 -23.74
CA ASN A 272 -16.22 -35.49 -24.50
C ASN A 272 -15.61 -36.60 -23.63
N LYS A 273 -15.46 -36.38 -22.31
CA LYS A 273 -15.06 -37.40 -21.31
C LYS A 273 -13.85 -38.24 -21.73
N PRO A 274 -12.66 -37.65 -21.94
CA PRO A 274 -11.47 -38.40 -22.37
C PRO A 274 -11.09 -39.57 -21.45
N TRP A 275 -11.43 -39.52 -20.16
CA TRP A 275 -11.22 -40.64 -19.22
C TRP A 275 -12.15 -41.84 -19.43
N VAL A 276 -13.29 -41.64 -20.10
CA VAL A 276 -14.19 -42.71 -20.56
C VAL A 276 -13.72 -43.21 -21.92
N VAL A 277 -13.47 -42.30 -22.87
CA VAL A 277 -12.99 -42.62 -24.21
C VAL A 277 -11.70 -43.45 -24.14
N ALA A 278 -10.78 -43.11 -23.22
CA ALA A 278 -9.53 -43.85 -23.05
C ALA A 278 -9.66 -45.33 -22.67
N LYS A 279 -10.85 -45.75 -22.19
CA LYS A 279 -11.15 -47.15 -21.82
C LYS A 279 -11.90 -47.92 -22.91
N GLN A 280 -12.32 -47.25 -23.97
CA GLN A 280 -13.01 -47.88 -25.10
C GLN A 280 -12.00 -48.51 -26.08
N GLU A 281 -12.41 -49.54 -26.80
CA GLU A 281 -11.59 -50.14 -27.85
C GLU A 281 -11.65 -49.28 -29.13
N ASN A 282 -10.51 -49.14 -29.82
CA ASN A 282 -10.38 -48.39 -31.09
C ASN A 282 -10.77 -46.90 -31.03
N SER A 283 -10.60 -46.25 -29.87
CA SER A 283 -10.93 -44.83 -29.65
C SER A 283 -9.71 -43.90 -29.57
N ASP A 284 -8.54 -44.38 -30.01
CA ASP A 284 -7.26 -43.68 -29.84
C ASP A 284 -7.21 -42.36 -30.61
N ASP A 285 -7.71 -42.34 -31.85
CA ASP A 285 -7.75 -41.12 -32.67
C ASP A 285 -8.69 -40.06 -32.05
N GLU A 286 -9.86 -40.48 -31.56
CA GLU A 286 -10.82 -39.62 -30.87
C GLU A 286 -10.21 -39.04 -29.58
N LEU A 287 -9.59 -39.89 -28.75
CA LEU A 287 -8.92 -39.46 -27.52
C LEU A 287 -7.80 -38.46 -27.82
N GLN A 288 -7.00 -38.69 -28.86
CA GLN A 288 -5.93 -37.79 -29.25
C GLN A 288 -6.51 -36.44 -29.72
N ALA A 289 -7.58 -36.46 -30.51
CA ALA A 289 -8.24 -35.25 -31.00
C ALA A 289 -8.81 -34.41 -29.85
N ILE A 290 -9.52 -35.04 -28.91
CA ILE A 290 -10.09 -34.36 -27.73
C ILE A 290 -9.00 -33.70 -26.89
N CYS A 291 -7.93 -34.45 -26.58
CA CYS A 291 -6.85 -33.93 -25.76
C CYS A 291 -6.03 -32.85 -26.48
N THR A 292 -5.88 -32.96 -27.81
CA THR A 292 -5.22 -31.94 -28.65
C THR A 292 -6.01 -30.65 -28.66
N MET A 293 -7.34 -30.73 -28.79
CA MET A 293 -8.23 -29.58 -28.71
C MET A 293 -8.13 -28.92 -27.32
N GLY A 294 -8.24 -29.69 -26.24
CA GLY A 294 -8.10 -29.16 -24.88
C GLY A 294 -6.77 -28.42 -24.65
N LEU A 295 -5.65 -28.96 -25.14
CA LEU A 295 -4.34 -28.30 -25.04
C LEU A 295 -4.22 -27.04 -25.90
N ASN A 296 -4.86 -27.00 -27.07
CA ASN A 296 -4.92 -25.79 -27.89
C ASN A 296 -5.75 -24.68 -27.23
N LEU A 297 -6.91 -25.02 -26.64
CA LEU A 297 -7.71 -24.06 -25.86
C LEU A 297 -6.92 -23.53 -24.66
N PHE A 298 -6.26 -24.42 -23.91
CA PHE A 298 -5.37 -24.04 -22.81
C PHE A 298 -4.26 -23.08 -23.25
N ARG A 299 -3.61 -23.36 -24.39
CA ARG A 299 -2.59 -22.47 -24.96
C ARG A 299 -3.14 -21.06 -25.19
N LEU A 300 -4.33 -20.92 -25.76
CA LEU A 300 -4.94 -19.59 -25.99
C LEU A 300 -5.19 -18.84 -24.67
N LEU A 301 -5.71 -19.54 -23.65
CA LEU A 301 -5.90 -18.94 -22.32
C LEU A 301 -4.59 -18.42 -21.73
N ILE A 302 -3.50 -19.18 -21.87
CA ILE A 302 -2.19 -18.76 -21.35
C ILE A 302 -1.58 -17.61 -22.14
N ILE A 303 -1.76 -17.56 -23.46
CA ILE A 303 -1.37 -16.39 -24.27
C ILE A 303 -2.06 -15.13 -23.74
N TYR A 304 -3.37 -15.20 -23.49
CA TYR A 304 -4.14 -14.07 -22.97
C TYR A 304 -3.79 -13.73 -21.51
N LEU A 305 -3.42 -14.72 -20.70
CA LEU A 305 -3.01 -14.51 -19.31
C LEU A 305 -1.55 -14.07 -19.16
N LYS A 306 -0.70 -14.19 -20.19
CA LYS A 306 0.74 -13.90 -20.11
C LYS A 306 1.11 -12.53 -19.52
N PRO A 307 0.39 -11.42 -19.79
CA PRO A 307 0.66 -10.14 -19.13
C PRO A 307 0.48 -10.18 -17.60
N VAL A 308 -0.38 -11.08 -17.10
CA VAL A 308 -0.71 -11.24 -15.68
C VAL A 308 0.10 -12.37 -15.03
N LEU A 309 0.29 -13.48 -15.74
CA LEU A 309 0.94 -14.72 -15.30
C LEU A 309 2.18 -15.07 -16.15
N PRO A 310 3.25 -14.25 -16.12
CA PRO A 310 4.41 -14.44 -16.99
C PRO A 310 5.20 -15.73 -16.71
N VAL A 311 5.30 -16.17 -15.46
CA VAL A 311 6.04 -17.39 -15.07
C VAL A 311 5.23 -18.64 -15.45
N MET A 312 3.91 -18.63 -15.25
CA MET A 312 3.04 -19.69 -15.74
C MET A 312 3.10 -19.79 -17.27
N ALA A 313 3.15 -18.66 -17.97
CA ALA A 313 3.33 -18.63 -19.41
C ALA A 313 4.65 -19.27 -19.84
N GLU A 314 5.78 -18.90 -19.21
CA GLU A 314 7.09 -19.50 -19.51
C GLU A 314 7.11 -21.02 -19.27
N LYS A 315 6.56 -21.49 -18.15
CA LYS A 315 6.42 -22.93 -17.87
C LYS A 315 5.55 -23.63 -18.91
N THR A 316 4.53 -22.94 -19.43
CA THR A 316 3.65 -23.45 -20.48
C THR A 316 4.35 -23.50 -21.83
N GLU A 317 5.14 -22.49 -22.18
CA GLU A 317 5.97 -22.46 -23.40
C GLU A 317 6.94 -23.65 -23.42
N GLN A 318 7.59 -23.91 -22.29
CA GLN A 318 8.44 -25.10 -22.10
C GLN A 318 7.65 -26.40 -22.20
N PHE A 319 6.48 -26.48 -21.59
CA PHE A 319 5.62 -27.68 -21.64
C PHE A 319 5.13 -27.97 -23.07
N LEU A 320 4.65 -26.95 -23.77
CA LEU A 320 4.16 -27.06 -25.14
C LEU A 320 5.27 -27.11 -26.17
N ASN A 321 6.54 -26.95 -25.76
CA ASN A 321 7.72 -27.01 -26.62
C ASN A 321 7.66 -25.98 -27.77
N VAL A 322 7.44 -24.72 -27.39
CA VAL A 322 7.30 -23.59 -28.30
C VAL A 322 8.19 -22.44 -27.85
N GLU A 323 8.44 -21.49 -28.76
CA GLU A 323 9.10 -20.23 -28.41
C GLU A 323 8.20 -19.36 -27.52
N ALA A 324 8.78 -18.27 -27.02
CA ALA A 324 8.05 -17.34 -26.16
C ALA A 324 6.81 -16.78 -26.87
N PHE A 325 5.65 -16.92 -26.22
CA PHE A 325 4.38 -16.49 -26.78
C PHE A 325 4.36 -15.00 -27.10
N ASN A 326 3.81 -14.69 -28.26
CA ASN A 326 3.34 -13.36 -28.63
C ASN A 326 1.82 -13.40 -28.86
N TRP A 327 1.18 -12.23 -29.00
CA TRP A 327 -0.27 -12.18 -29.17
C TRP A 327 -0.75 -12.88 -30.45
N ASN A 328 -0.01 -12.76 -31.55
CA ASN A 328 -0.40 -13.30 -32.86
C ASN A 328 -0.37 -14.83 -32.89
N ASP A 329 0.33 -15.47 -31.97
CA ASP A 329 0.32 -16.93 -31.80
C ASP A 329 -1.09 -17.47 -31.50
N SER A 330 -1.98 -16.63 -30.98
CA SER A 330 -3.41 -16.95 -30.76
C SER A 330 -4.16 -17.29 -32.06
N GLN A 331 -3.65 -16.86 -33.21
CA GLN A 331 -4.32 -17.06 -34.50
C GLN A 331 -4.08 -18.46 -35.10
N THR A 332 -3.21 -19.25 -34.50
CA THR A 332 -2.81 -20.58 -35.01
C THR A 332 -2.97 -21.66 -33.94
N SER A 333 -3.24 -22.89 -34.39
CA SER A 333 -3.24 -24.08 -33.55
C SER A 333 -1.91 -24.84 -33.62
N LEU A 334 -1.61 -25.59 -32.56
CA LEU A 334 -0.54 -26.59 -32.53
C LEU A 334 -1.09 -27.94 -32.98
N LEU A 335 -0.64 -28.40 -34.14
CA LEU A 335 -1.08 -29.63 -34.79
C LEU A 335 0.13 -30.47 -35.20
N ALA A 336 0.00 -31.80 -35.15
CA ALA A 336 1.07 -32.77 -35.42
C ALA A 336 2.39 -32.47 -34.67
N HIS A 337 2.29 -31.77 -33.54
CA HIS A 337 3.39 -31.18 -32.78
C HIS A 337 3.74 -32.02 -31.55
N GLU A 338 5.02 -32.05 -31.16
CA GLU A 338 5.46 -32.78 -29.97
C GLU A 338 5.53 -31.87 -28.73
N ILE A 339 4.87 -32.28 -27.65
CA ILE A 339 4.91 -31.61 -26.35
C ILE A 339 5.83 -32.34 -25.36
N ASN A 340 6.36 -31.56 -24.42
CA ASN A 340 7.17 -32.06 -23.31
C ASN A 340 6.30 -32.68 -22.20
N LYS A 341 6.97 -33.31 -21.22
CA LYS A 341 6.28 -33.87 -20.06
C LYS A 341 5.67 -32.74 -19.21
N PHE A 342 4.36 -32.80 -18.99
CA PHE A 342 3.67 -31.87 -18.11
C PHE A 342 4.23 -31.93 -16.68
N LYS A 343 4.40 -30.75 -16.09
CA LYS A 343 4.68 -30.53 -14.68
C LYS A 343 3.60 -29.59 -14.14
N PRO A 344 3.17 -29.73 -12.87
CA PRO A 344 2.25 -28.78 -12.26
C PRO A 344 2.75 -27.34 -12.46
N LEU A 345 1.93 -26.50 -13.10
CA LEU A 345 2.31 -25.13 -13.45
C LEU A 345 2.17 -24.19 -12.24
N MET A 346 1.20 -24.50 -11.38
CA MET A 346 0.84 -23.76 -10.18
C MET A 346 0.25 -24.72 -9.15
N THR A 347 0.51 -24.46 -7.88
CA THR A 347 -0.05 -25.20 -6.74
C THR A 347 -1.22 -24.45 -6.13
N ARG A 348 -2.01 -25.14 -5.31
CA ARG A 348 -3.08 -24.47 -4.56
C ARG A 348 -2.48 -23.55 -3.50
N VAL A 349 -3.13 -22.43 -3.27
CA VAL A 349 -2.91 -21.58 -2.09
C VAL A 349 -3.48 -22.32 -0.89
N GLU A 350 -2.67 -22.45 0.15
CA GLU A 350 -3.03 -23.08 1.42
C GLU A 350 -3.20 -22.00 2.49
N GLN A 351 -4.22 -22.15 3.35
CA GLN A 351 -4.52 -21.18 4.40
C GLN A 351 -3.32 -21.00 5.35
N GLU A 352 -2.59 -22.08 5.61
CA GLU A 352 -1.40 -22.09 6.48
C GLU A 352 -0.33 -21.09 6.02
N HIS A 353 -0.12 -20.94 4.70
CA HIS A 353 0.84 -19.95 4.17
C HIS A 353 0.34 -18.51 4.29
N ILE A 354 -0.98 -18.29 4.20
CA ILE A 354 -1.56 -16.96 4.44
C ILE A 354 -1.40 -16.59 5.91
N ASP A 355 -1.71 -17.53 6.82
CA ASP A 355 -1.61 -17.31 8.25
C ASP A 355 -0.15 -17.05 8.67
N ALA A 356 0.81 -17.82 8.13
CA ALA A 356 2.23 -17.62 8.35
C ALA A 356 2.72 -16.25 7.86
N MET A 357 2.27 -15.80 6.68
CA MET A 357 2.57 -14.47 6.16
C MET A 357 2.03 -13.35 7.06
N ILE A 358 0.79 -13.48 7.54
CA ILE A 358 0.17 -12.49 8.42
C ILE A 358 0.90 -12.43 9.76
N GLU A 359 1.29 -13.58 10.31
CA GLU A 359 2.02 -13.65 11.58
C GLU A 359 3.43 -13.06 11.46
N GLU A 360 4.20 -13.43 10.43
CA GLU A 360 5.51 -12.81 10.18
C GLU A 360 5.34 -11.31 9.96
N SER A 361 4.31 -10.85 9.26
CA SER A 361 4.06 -9.41 9.06
C SER A 361 3.81 -8.65 10.38
N LYS A 362 3.35 -9.32 11.45
CA LYS A 362 3.27 -8.70 12.79
C LYS A 362 4.66 -8.63 13.44
N GLU A 363 5.44 -9.70 13.37
CA GLU A 363 6.78 -9.82 13.98
C GLU A 363 7.84 -8.95 13.31
N ASP A 364 7.86 -8.91 11.97
CA ASP A 364 8.76 -8.12 11.14
C ASP A 364 8.64 -6.61 11.36
N LEU A 365 7.54 -6.19 11.99
CA LEU A 365 7.20 -4.80 12.24
C LEU A 365 7.27 -4.46 13.72
N SER A 366 7.07 -5.42 14.63
CA SER A 366 7.41 -5.26 16.05
C SER A 366 8.92 -5.14 16.25
N SER A 367 9.70 -5.95 15.52
CA SER A 367 11.17 -5.89 15.48
C SER A 367 11.72 -4.66 14.75
N ALA A 368 10.99 -4.11 13.77
CA ALA A 368 11.35 -2.84 13.13
C ALA A 368 11.10 -1.63 14.04
N THR A 369 10.14 -1.70 14.96
CA THR A 369 9.99 -0.69 16.02
C THR A 369 11.11 -0.73 17.05
N SER A 370 11.63 -1.91 17.40
CA SER A 370 12.79 -2.02 18.31
C SER A 370 14.13 -1.71 17.63
N ALA A 371 14.28 -1.99 16.32
CA ALA A 371 15.49 -1.66 15.58
C ALA A 371 15.59 -0.17 15.16
N ALA A 372 14.46 0.54 15.10
CA ALA A 372 14.45 1.99 14.86
C ALA A 372 14.86 2.82 16.10
N GLU A 373 14.89 2.21 17.29
CA GLU A 373 15.38 2.83 18.54
C GLU A 373 16.92 2.86 18.63
N ASP A 374 17.62 2.04 17.84
CA ASP A 374 19.09 1.89 17.92
C ASP A 374 19.91 2.82 17.00
N SER A 375 19.27 3.77 16.28
CA SER A 375 20.00 4.61 15.30
C SER A 375 19.68 6.12 15.29
N ALA A 376 18.95 6.64 16.28
CA ALA A 376 18.80 8.08 16.47
C ALA A 376 19.70 8.58 17.64
N PRO A 377 20.56 9.61 17.43
CA PRO A 377 21.35 10.15 18.52
C PRO A 377 20.51 11.16 19.30
N THR A 378 19.89 10.80 20.42
CA THR A 378 19.10 11.77 21.19
C THR A 378 19.13 11.53 22.70
N SER A 379 20.00 12.26 23.40
CA SER A 379 19.83 12.59 24.81
C SER A 379 18.54 13.41 25.03
N GLY A 380 17.78 13.11 26.07
CA GLY A 380 16.57 13.87 26.47
C GLY A 380 15.65 13.08 27.42
N PRO A 381 14.59 13.70 27.99
CA PRO A 381 13.74 13.06 29.01
C PRO A 381 13.07 11.74 28.59
N LEU A 382 12.80 11.55 27.29
CA LEU A 382 12.21 10.31 26.74
C LEU A 382 13.21 9.14 26.66
N HIS A 383 14.51 9.42 26.70
CA HIS A 383 15.55 8.39 26.82
C HIS A 383 15.69 7.94 28.28
N ASP A 384 15.65 8.91 29.22
CA ASP A 384 15.87 8.63 30.65
C ASP A 384 14.63 8.03 31.33
N ASP A 385 13.42 8.35 30.84
CA ASP A 385 12.15 7.77 31.28
C ASP A 385 11.25 7.49 30.04
N PRO A 386 11.37 6.30 29.43
CA PRO A 386 10.62 5.93 28.23
C PRO A 386 9.11 5.94 28.46
N ILE A 387 8.35 6.18 27.38
CA ILE A 387 6.89 6.14 27.42
C ILE A 387 6.45 4.71 27.80
N ALA A 388 5.67 4.60 28.87
CA ALA A 388 5.12 3.33 29.32
C ALA A 388 4.18 2.70 28.28
N ASP A 389 3.88 1.42 28.45
CA ASP A 389 2.99 0.66 27.57
C ASP A 389 1.63 1.35 27.35
N VAL A 390 1.07 1.17 26.15
CA VAL A 390 -0.22 1.73 25.76
C VAL A 390 -1.34 1.19 26.67
N ILE A 391 -2.07 2.09 27.31
CA ILE A 391 -3.26 1.77 28.11
C ILE A 391 -4.56 2.11 27.37
N SER A 392 -5.66 1.48 27.78
CA SER A 392 -6.99 1.80 27.22
C SER A 392 -7.56 3.09 27.81
N ILE A 393 -8.53 3.71 27.13
CA ILE A 393 -9.26 4.88 27.67
C ILE A 393 -9.97 4.55 29.00
N ASP A 394 -10.39 3.28 29.17
CA ASP A 394 -11.01 2.80 30.42
C ASP A 394 -10.02 2.79 31.59
N ASP A 395 -8.73 2.57 31.32
CA ASP A 395 -7.68 2.63 32.34
C ASP A 395 -7.42 4.07 32.77
N PHE A 396 -7.41 5.03 31.84
CA PHE A 396 -7.32 6.45 32.17
C PHE A 396 -8.56 6.92 32.95
N ALA A 397 -9.76 6.48 32.56
CA ALA A 397 -11.02 6.84 33.21
C ALA A 397 -11.10 6.38 34.69
N LYS A 398 -10.32 5.37 35.09
CA LYS A 398 -10.18 4.92 36.49
C LYS A 398 -9.46 5.92 37.37
N VAL A 399 -8.67 6.84 36.82
CA VAL A 399 -7.93 7.86 37.58
C VAL A 399 -8.79 9.12 37.67
N ASP A 400 -9.12 9.57 38.89
CA ASP A 400 -9.88 10.82 39.08
C ASP A 400 -8.92 11.99 39.34
N LEU A 401 -8.62 12.73 38.28
CA LEU A 401 -7.80 13.93 38.32
C LEU A 401 -8.67 15.18 38.50
N ARG A 402 -8.36 16.01 39.50
CA ARG A 402 -9.11 17.21 39.85
C ARG A 402 -8.20 18.44 39.91
N ILE A 403 -8.74 19.58 39.51
CA ILE A 403 -8.13 20.87 39.80
C ILE A 403 -8.30 21.17 41.28
N ALA A 404 -7.19 21.49 41.94
CA ALA A 404 -7.13 21.84 43.35
C ALA A 404 -6.47 23.20 43.53
N LYS A 405 -6.95 24.00 44.49
CA LYS A 405 -6.28 25.22 44.93
C LYS A 405 -5.49 24.96 46.20
N ILE A 406 -4.22 25.34 46.20
CA ILE A 406 -3.37 25.25 47.40
C ILE A 406 -3.78 26.39 48.32
N ILE A 407 -4.51 26.08 49.41
CA ILE A 407 -4.98 27.10 50.36
C ILE A 407 -4.03 27.29 51.53
N LYS A 408 -3.14 26.32 51.77
CA LYS A 408 -2.08 26.41 52.77
C LYS A 408 -0.93 25.51 52.40
N ALA A 409 0.31 25.98 52.59
CA ALA A 409 1.51 25.17 52.46
C ALA A 409 2.38 25.34 53.71
N ALA A 410 2.99 24.25 54.18
CA ALA A 410 3.88 24.28 55.34
C ALA A 410 5.04 23.30 55.20
N HIS A 411 6.15 23.63 55.86
CA HIS A 411 7.24 22.67 56.03
C HIS A 411 6.82 21.52 56.95
N VAL A 412 7.27 20.31 56.63
CA VAL A 412 7.10 19.13 57.49
C VAL A 412 8.34 19.00 58.37
N GLU A 413 8.15 19.10 59.69
CA GLU A 413 9.23 18.96 60.67
C GLU A 413 9.82 17.54 60.62
N GLY A 414 11.13 17.43 60.41
CA GLY A 414 11.82 16.15 60.27
C GLY A 414 11.71 15.46 58.90
N ALA A 415 11.23 16.16 57.86
CA ALA A 415 11.29 15.67 56.48
C ALA A 415 12.03 16.65 55.55
N ASP A 416 13.11 16.18 54.93
CA ASP A 416 13.97 17.02 54.10
C ASP A 416 13.41 17.26 52.69
N LYS A 417 12.46 16.43 52.24
CA LYS A 417 11.92 16.45 50.87
C LYS A 417 10.44 16.82 50.75
N LEU A 418 9.71 16.92 51.87
CA LEU A 418 8.24 17.03 51.84
C LEU A 418 7.74 18.41 52.27
N LEU A 419 6.75 18.93 51.56
CA LEU A 419 5.84 19.98 52.01
C LEU A 419 4.48 19.38 52.33
N GLN A 420 3.80 19.92 53.34
CA GLN A 420 2.40 19.61 53.64
C GLN A 420 1.53 20.66 52.97
N LEU A 421 0.64 20.21 52.08
CA LEU A 421 -0.29 21.05 51.35
C LEU A 421 -1.71 20.77 51.83
N THR A 422 -2.47 21.82 52.12
CA THR A 422 -3.92 21.76 52.24
C THR A 422 -4.52 22.23 50.92
N LEU A 423 -5.23 21.32 50.26
CA LEU A 423 -5.79 21.50 48.92
C LEU A 423 -7.30 21.65 49.00
N ASP A 424 -7.87 22.74 48.47
CA ASP A 424 -9.32 22.88 48.26
C ASP A 424 -9.69 22.32 46.88
N ILE A 425 -10.69 21.44 46.84
CA ILE A 425 -11.21 20.82 45.61
C ILE A 425 -12.68 21.16 45.37
N GLY A 426 -13.14 22.33 45.84
CA GLY A 426 -14.46 22.86 45.49
C GLY A 426 -15.58 22.33 46.39
N GLY A 427 -15.36 22.39 47.71
CA GLY A 427 -16.36 22.01 48.73
C GLY A 427 -15.83 21.12 49.84
N GLU A 428 -14.64 20.54 49.66
CA GLU A 428 -13.89 19.85 50.70
C GLU A 428 -12.39 20.12 50.55
N THR A 429 -11.65 19.93 51.64
CA THR A 429 -10.20 20.11 51.68
C THR A 429 -9.49 18.78 51.90
N ARG A 430 -8.37 18.58 51.22
CA ARG A 430 -7.55 17.37 51.29
C ARG A 430 -6.15 17.70 51.78
N ASN A 431 -5.62 16.86 52.66
CA ASN A 431 -4.24 16.96 53.13
C ASN A 431 -3.30 16.12 52.26
N VAL A 432 -2.30 16.73 51.62
CA VAL A 432 -1.34 16.04 50.75
C VAL A 432 0.09 16.36 51.14
N PHE A 433 0.92 15.34 51.26
CA PHE A 433 2.36 15.51 51.46
C PHE A 433 3.09 15.37 50.11
N ALA A 434 3.68 16.47 49.62
CA ALA A 434 4.26 16.56 48.28
C ALA A 434 5.79 16.65 48.32
N GLY A 435 6.47 15.88 47.47
CA GLY A 435 7.93 15.76 47.36
C GLY A 435 8.65 16.93 46.68
N ILE A 436 8.16 18.16 46.88
CA ILE A 436 8.53 19.35 46.09
C ILE A 436 9.32 20.40 46.87
N LYS A 437 9.69 20.12 48.13
CA LYS A 437 10.37 21.06 49.04
C LYS A 437 11.69 21.61 48.50
N SER A 438 12.37 20.84 47.64
CA SER A 438 13.64 21.25 47.03
C SER A 438 13.49 22.28 45.91
N ALA A 439 12.29 22.43 45.33
CA ALA A 439 12.03 23.34 44.21
C ALA A 439 11.15 24.56 44.61
N TYR A 440 10.35 24.45 45.66
CA TYR A 440 9.40 25.50 46.05
C TYR A 440 9.44 25.81 47.55
N ALA A 441 9.34 27.10 47.90
CA ALA A 441 9.02 27.52 49.26
C ALA A 441 7.49 27.51 49.48
N PRO A 442 7.01 27.26 50.71
CA PRO A 442 5.57 27.25 51.00
C PRO A 442 4.81 28.49 50.52
N GLU A 443 5.40 29.67 50.71
CA GLU A 443 4.86 30.97 50.33
C GLU A 443 4.62 31.13 48.82
N ASP A 444 5.37 30.40 47.98
CA ASP A 444 5.24 30.45 46.52
C ASP A 444 4.07 29.58 45.98
N LEU A 445 3.47 28.78 46.86
CA LEU A 445 2.47 27.78 46.48
C LEU A 445 1.05 28.20 46.86
N GLU A 446 0.89 28.99 47.93
CA GLU A 446 -0.42 29.40 48.39
C GLU A 446 -1.14 30.25 47.33
N GLY A 447 -2.40 29.90 47.05
CA GLY A 447 -3.23 30.52 46.02
C GLY A 447 -3.12 29.91 44.62
N ARG A 448 -2.10 29.09 44.35
CA ARG A 448 -1.93 28.44 43.03
C ARG A 448 -2.93 27.31 42.82
N HIS A 449 -3.32 27.11 41.57
CA HIS A 449 -4.06 25.93 41.12
C HIS A 449 -3.08 24.84 40.64
N THR A 450 -3.38 23.59 40.95
CA THR A 450 -2.60 22.40 40.58
C THR A 450 -3.52 21.24 40.24
N VAL A 451 -2.98 20.22 39.56
CA VAL A 451 -3.69 18.95 39.36
C VAL A 451 -3.41 18.00 40.54
N MET A 452 -4.45 17.40 41.09
CA MET A 452 -4.41 16.38 42.13
C MET A 452 -5.07 15.08 41.64
N VAL A 453 -4.47 13.93 41.97
CA VAL A 453 -5.15 12.63 41.87
C VAL A 453 -6.00 12.44 43.13
N ALA A 454 -7.31 12.51 42.98
CA ALA A 454 -8.29 12.61 44.06
C ALA A 454 -8.80 11.24 44.57
N ASN A 455 -8.68 10.17 43.79
CA ASN A 455 -9.18 8.84 44.13
C ASN A 455 -8.08 7.83 44.53
N LEU A 456 -6.90 8.31 44.93
CA LEU A 456 -5.88 7.46 45.54
C LEU A 456 -6.28 7.07 46.96
N ALA A 457 -6.02 5.81 47.33
CA ALA A 457 -6.24 5.35 48.70
C ALA A 457 -5.40 6.19 49.69
N PRO A 458 -5.98 6.72 50.79
CA PRO A 458 -5.24 7.51 51.75
C PRO A 458 -4.05 6.73 52.34
N ARG A 459 -2.86 7.34 52.30
CA ARG A 459 -1.62 6.72 52.78
C ARG A 459 -1.23 7.32 54.13
N LYS A 460 -1.21 6.48 55.17
CA LYS A 460 -0.68 6.87 56.49
C LYS A 460 0.84 7.05 56.40
N MET A 461 1.30 8.26 56.68
CA MET A 461 2.70 8.66 56.71
C MET A 461 3.10 8.96 58.15
N ARG A 462 4.42 9.07 58.43
CA ARG A 462 4.94 9.40 59.76
C ARG A 462 4.36 10.71 60.33
N PHE A 463 4.00 11.65 59.46
CA PHE A 463 3.61 13.02 59.80
C PHE A 463 2.10 13.30 59.65
N GLY A 464 1.30 12.30 59.26
CA GLY A 464 -0.13 12.46 59.00
C GLY A 464 -0.64 11.54 57.89
N ILE A 465 -1.88 11.74 57.45
CA ILE A 465 -2.48 10.98 56.33
C ILE A 465 -2.38 11.83 55.06
N SER A 466 -1.84 11.26 53.98
CA SER A 466 -1.88 11.87 52.63
C SER A 466 -3.09 11.33 51.90
N GLU A 467 -4.00 12.21 51.48
CA GLU A 467 -5.30 11.86 50.88
C GLU A 467 -5.29 12.03 49.35
N GLY A 468 -4.12 12.06 48.74
CA GLY A 468 -3.94 12.19 47.30
C GLY A 468 -2.49 12.52 46.93
N MET A 469 -2.30 12.90 45.67
CA MET A 469 -1.00 13.23 45.09
C MET A 469 -1.14 14.41 44.13
N VAL A 470 -0.25 15.39 44.25
CA VAL A 470 -0.11 16.48 43.26
C VAL A 470 0.84 16.07 42.14
N LEU A 471 0.60 16.55 40.93
CA LEU A 471 1.43 16.20 39.76
C LEU A 471 2.51 17.25 39.51
N ALA A 472 3.74 16.78 39.28
CA ALA A 472 4.89 17.59 38.91
C ALA A 472 5.74 16.86 37.86
N ALA A 473 6.37 17.61 36.98
CA ALA A 473 7.30 17.11 35.96
C ALA A 473 8.75 17.42 36.35
N GLY A 474 9.69 16.59 35.91
CA GLY A 474 11.13 16.85 36.00
C GLY A 474 11.92 15.81 36.82
N PRO A 475 13.26 15.81 36.71
CA PRO A 475 14.15 14.75 37.21
C PRO A 475 14.31 14.71 38.74
N GLY A 476 13.61 15.59 39.48
CA GLY A 476 13.70 15.71 40.93
C GLY A 476 14.61 16.85 41.40
N GLY A 477 14.67 17.08 42.71
CA GLY A 477 15.50 18.14 43.27
C GLY A 477 14.94 19.54 42.98
N LYS A 478 15.78 20.45 42.47
CA LYS A 478 15.37 21.83 42.13
C LYS A 478 14.59 21.92 40.82
N ASP A 479 14.73 20.93 39.96
CA ASP A 479 14.11 20.87 38.64
C ASP A 479 12.77 20.10 38.69
N LEU A 480 11.92 20.47 39.65
CA LEU A 480 10.54 19.98 39.75
C LEU A 480 9.58 21.10 39.36
N PHE A 481 8.66 20.81 38.44
CA PHE A 481 7.71 21.75 37.88
C PHE A 481 6.28 21.30 38.16
N ILE A 482 5.58 21.96 39.09
CA ILE A 482 4.18 21.65 39.42
C ILE A 482 3.29 21.98 38.22
N LEU A 483 2.40 21.05 37.88
CA LEU A 483 1.44 21.22 36.78
C LEU A 483 0.23 22.05 37.23
N GLY A 484 0.02 23.19 36.56
CA GLY A 484 -1.12 24.09 36.79
C GLY A 484 -2.02 24.19 35.56
N PRO A 485 -3.34 24.42 35.74
CA PRO A 485 -4.25 24.71 34.64
C PRO A 485 -4.14 26.16 34.16
N ASP A 486 -4.66 26.43 32.96
CA ASP A 486 -4.87 27.79 32.44
C ASP A 486 -5.89 28.59 33.28
N GLU A 487 -5.91 29.91 33.08
CA GLU A 487 -6.85 30.80 33.77
C GLU A 487 -8.32 30.42 33.51
N GLY A 488 -9.15 30.53 34.55
CA GLY A 488 -10.58 30.19 34.51
C GLY A 488 -10.92 28.79 35.04
N ALA A 489 -9.91 27.93 35.27
CA ALA A 489 -10.11 26.68 36.00
C ALA A 489 -10.45 26.95 37.49
N ILE A 490 -11.45 26.25 38.02
CA ILE A 490 -11.89 26.37 39.42
C ILE A 490 -11.70 25.05 40.18
N PRO A 491 -11.52 25.09 41.52
CA PRO A 491 -11.42 23.90 42.35
C PRO A 491 -12.58 22.90 42.11
N GLY A 492 -12.23 21.62 41.97
CA GLY A 492 -13.18 20.51 41.79
C GLY A 492 -13.50 20.13 40.34
N MET A 493 -13.10 20.95 39.36
CA MET A 493 -13.21 20.58 37.95
C MET A 493 -12.43 19.30 37.64
N LYS A 494 -13.06 18.38 36.90
CA LYS A 494 -12.45 17.11 36.47
C LYS A 494 -11.54 17.35 35.26
N VAL A 495 -10.31 16.85 35.33
CA VAL A 495 -9.40 16.75 34.17
C VAL A 495 -9.80 15.52 33.36
N LYS A 496 -9.99 15.69 32.05
CA LYS A 496 -10.54 14.67 31.15
C LYS A 496 -9.65 14.46 29.94
#